data_AF-A0A6I3E6S1-F1
#
_entry.id   AF-A0A6I3E6S1-F1
#
_cell.length_a   1.000
_cell.length_b   1.000
_cell.length_c   1.000
_cell.angle_alpha   90.00
_cell.angle_beta   90.00
_cell.angle_gamma   90.00
#
_symmetry.space_group_name_H-M   'P 1'
#
loop_
_entity.id
_entity.type
_entity.pdbx_description
1 polymer ?
#
loop_
_entity_poly.entity_id
_entity_poly.type
_entity_poly.pdbx_seq_one_letter_code
_entity_poly.pdbx_strand_id
1 'polypeptide(L)' 'MLLTIDVGNTNTVLGIFNKDKLENSWRVKTDPRDTADELWLQYSALVSGYKLTGLAVCSTVP' A
#
# COMPACT_ATOMS: atom_id res chain seq x y z
N MET A 1 -5.36 12.38 -1.78
CA MET A 1 -4.71 11.78 -0.59
C MET A 1 -3.46 11.06 -1.05
N LEU A 2 -2.45 10.94 -0.18
CA LEU A 2 -1.21 10.23 -0.49
C LEU A 2 -1.35 8.76 -0.06
N LEU A 3 -1.14 7.83 -0.98
CA LEU A 3 -0.94 6.42 -0.64
C LEU A 3 0.55 6.20 -0.35
N THR A 4 0.86 5.66 0.82
CA THR A 4 2.22 5.24 1.20
C THR A 4 2.25 3.73 1.31
N ILE A 5 3.27 3.09 0.75
CA ILE A 5 3.48 1.65 0.83
C ILE A 5 4.87 1.37 1.40
N ASP A 6 4.93 0.58 2.46
CA ASP A 6 6.17 0.10 3.08
C ASP A 6 6.26 -1.41 2.92
N VAL A 7 7.19 -1.88 2.09
CA VAL A 7 7.38 -3.29 1.75
C VAL A 7 8.53 -3.87 2.57
N GLY A 8 8.18 -4.67 3.59
CA GLY A 8 9.13 -5.42 4.40
C GLY A 8 9.23 -6.88 3.99
N ASN A 9 10.19 -7.62 4.55
CA ASN A 9 10.36 -9.05 4.26
C ASN A 9 9.13 -9.91 4.61
N THR A 10 8.37 -9.53 5.64
CA THR A 10 7.23 -10.31 6.13
C THR A 10 5.89 -9.68 5.78
N ASN A 11 5.82 -8.35 5.82
CA ASN A 11 4.56 -7.62 5.65
C ASN A 11 4.77 -6.37 4.80
N THR A 12 3.77 -6.10 3.96
CA THR A 12 3.60 -4.84 3.26
C THR A 12 2.53 -4.03 3.98
N VAL A 13 2.84 -2.79 4.33
CA VAL A 13 1.92 -1.86 5.00
C VAL A 13 1.49 -0.78 4.02
N LEU A 14 0.18 -0.63 3.85
CA LEU A 14 -0.43 0.45 3.08
C LEU A 14 -0.97 1.49 4.06
N GLY A 15 -0.75 2.78 3.75
CA GLY A 15 -1.24 3.90 4.54
C GLY A 15 -1.86 4.98 3.67
N ILE A 16 -3.00 5.52 4.08
CA ILE A 16 -3.64 6.68 3.43
C ILE A 16 -3.40 7.91 4.29
N PHE A 17 -2.67 8.87 3.73
CA PHE A 17 -2.40 10.14 4.38
C PHE A 17 -3.23 11.27 3.77
N ASN A 18 -3.85 12.04 4.66
CA ASN A 18 -4.43 13.34 4.37
C ASN A 18 -3.54 14.40 5.00
N LYS A 19 -2.64 14.97 4.19
CA LYS A 19 -1.54 15.83 4.66
C LYS A 19 -0.67 15.07 5.67
N ASP A 20 -0.64 15.52 6.91
CA ASP A 20 0.14 15.00 8.04
C ASP A 20 -0.61 13.95 8.87
N LYS A 21 -1.89 13.69 8.57
CA LYS A 21 -2.71 12.72 9.31
C LYS A 21 -2.83 11.39 8.56
N LEU A 22 -2.55 10.30 9.26
CA LEU A 22 -2.87 8.94 8.82
C LEU A 22 -4.38 8.69 9.01
N GLU A 23 -5.12 8.55 7.90
CA GLU A 23 -6.57 8.30 7.93
C GLU A 23 -6.90 6.82 8.04
N ASN A 24 -6.10 5.95 7.41
CA ASN A 24 -6.27 4.51 7.49
C ASN A 24 -4.99 3.77 7.14
N SER A 25 -4.87 2.53 7.63
CA SER A 25 -3.76 1.65 7.31
C SER A 25 -4.17 0.19 7.24
N TRP A 26 -3.54 -0.56 6.34
CA TRP A 26 -3.71 -2.00 6.23
C TRP A 26 -2.35 -2.68 6.24
N ARG A 27 -2.31 -3.90 6.76
CA ARG A 27 -1.13 -4.76 6.73
C ARG A 27 -1.49 -6.04 6.00
N VAL A 28 -0.70 -6.37 4.98
CA VAL A 28 -0.82 -7.60 4.23
C VAL A 28 0.50 -8.35 4.30
N LYS A 29 0.46 -9.67 4.12
CA LYS A 29 1.68 -10.48 3.99
C LYS A 29 2.40 -10.03 2.71
N THR A 30 3.73 -9.96 2.76
CA THR A 30 4.54 -9.79 1.55
C THR A 30 4.76 -11.15 0.89
N ASP A 31 4.47 -11.25 -0.40
CA ASP A 31 4.92 -12.36 -1.25
C ASP A 31 5.65 -11.78 -2.46
N PRO A 32 6.97 -11.95 -2.58
CA PRO A 32 7.75 -11.44 -3.72
C PRO A 32 7.35 -12.06 -5.07
N ARG A 33 6.50 -13.08 -5.06
CA ARG A 33 6.02 -13.76 -6.26
C ARG A 33 4.68 -13.24 -6.74
N ASP A 34 4.03 -12.35 -5.96
CA ASP A 34 2.77 -11.74 -6.37
C ASP A 34 3.02 -10.88 -7.62
N THR A 35 2.20 -11.12 -8.64
CA THR A 35 2.18 -10.35 -9.88
C THR A 35 1.55 -8.98 -9.66
N ALA A 36 1.79 -8.06 -10.59
CA ALA A 36 1.19 -6.73 -10.55
C ALA A 36 -0.35 -6.76 -10.48
N ASP A 37 -1.00 -7.72 -11.16
CA ASP A 37 -2.46 -7.86 -11.17
C ASP A 37 -2.99 -8.39 -9.83
N GLU A 38 -2.29 -9.33 -9.19
CA GLU A 38 -2.64 -9.82 -7.85
C GLU A 38 -2.52 -8.71 -6.81
N LEU A 39 -1.42 -7.95 -6.85
CA LEU A 39 -1.22 -6.77 -6.02
C LEU A 39 -2.33 -5.73 -6.26
N TRP A 40 -2.67 -5.47 -7.53
CA TRP A 40 -3.71 -4.50 -7.86
C TRP A 40 -5.09 -4.92 -7.34
N LEU A 41 -5.48 -6.18 -7.53
CA LEU A 41 -6.77 -6.69 -7.01
C LEU A 41 -6.87 -6.52 -5.50
N GLN A 42 -5.80 -6.85 -4.78
CA GLN A 42 -5.78 -6.70 -3.32
C GLN A 42 -5.76 -5.22 -2.91
N TYR A 43 -4.88 -4.41 -3.48
CA TYR A 43 -4.63 -3.05 -3.02
C TYR A 43 -5.77 -2.12 -3.43
N SER A 44 -6.34 -2.29 -4.63
CA SER A 44 -7.50 -1.52 -5.08
C SER A 44 -8.72 -1.77 -4.20
N ALA A 45 -8.93 -2.99 -3.72
CA ALA A 45 -10.00 -3.30 -2.78
C ALA A 45 -9.80 -2.60 -1.43
N LEU A 46 -8.56 -2.58 -0.90
CA LEU A 46 -8.24 -1.95 0.38
C LEU A 46 -8.38 -0.42 0.34
N VAL A 47 -7.91 0.20 -0.74
CA VAL A 47 -7.94 1.68 -0.88
C VAL A 47 -9.23 2.20 -1.54
N SER A 48 -10.20 1.32 -1.77
CA SER A 48 -11.48 1.68 -2.36
C SER A 48 -12.17 2.79 -1.56
N GLY A 49 -12.73 3.78 -2.27
CA GLY A 49 -13.37 4.95 -1.66
C GLY A 49 -12.43 6.14 -1.39
N TYR A 50 -11.11 5.98 -1.55
CA TYR A 50 -10.15 7.07 -1.43
C TYR A 50 -9.74 7.64 -2.78
N LYS A 51 -9.81 8.98 -2.91
CA LYS A 51 -9.25 9.67 -4.08
C LYS A 51 -7.73 9.86 -3.91
N LEU A 52 -6.97 8.93 -4.48
CA LEU A 52 -5.51 8.97 -4.49
C LEU A 52 -5.01 10.02 -5.49
N THR A 53 -4.02 10.81 -5.07
CA THR A 53 -3.41 11.88 -5.89
C THR A 53 -1.89 11.75 -5.97
N GLY A 54 -1.31 10.78 -5.27
CA GLY A 54 0.11 10.50 -5.25
C GLY A 54 0.40 9.17 -4.58
N LEU A 55 1.60 8.65 -4.84
CA LEU A 55 2.10 7.38 -4.32
C LEU A 55 3.54 7.58 -3.84
N ALA A 56 3.87 7.03 -2.67
CA ALA A 56 5.23 6.89 -2.19
C ALA A 56 5.47 5.44 -1.76
N VAL A 57 6.60 4.87 -2.15
CA VAL A 57 6.95 3.47 -1.86
C VAL A 57 8.34 3.41 -1.25
N CYS A 58 8.46 2.65 -0.17
CA CYS A 58 9.74 2.22 0.41
C CYS A 58 9.76 0.68 0.35
N SER A 59 10.88 0.10 -0.08
CA SER A 59 11.02 -1.36 -0.13
C SER A 59 12.39 -1.80 0.34
N THR A 60 12.40 -2.87 1.14
CA THR A 60 13.60 -3.66 1.44
C THR A 60 13.61 -5.00 0.69
N VAL A 61 12.59 -5.26 -0.11
CA VAL A 61 12.43 -6.45 -0.96
C VAL A 61 12.66 -6.02 -2.43
N PRO A 62 13.68 -6.57 -3.12
CA PRO A 62 14.00 -6.24 -4.51
C PRO A 62 12.89 -6.58 -5.52
#